data_AF-A0A4U9Y0W0-F1
#
_entry.id   AF-A0A4U9Y0W0-F1
#
_cell.length_a   1.000
_cell.length_b   1.000
_cell.length_c   1.000
_cell.angle_alpha   90.00
_cell.angle_beta   90.00
_cell.angle_gamma   90.00
#
_symmetry.space_group_name_H-M   'P 1'
#
loop_
_entity.id
_entity.type
_entity.pdbx_description
1 polymer ?
#
loop_
_entity_poly.entity_id
_entity_poly.type
_entity_poly.pdbx_seq_one_letter_code
_entity_poly.pdbx_strand_id
1 'polypeptide(L)'
;MPMALELFGEDFKNELLEELVQLNVKAMTEAKLRVARGTNWASIKDVQEKTGWGRKKIEDFRDAGKFRYQQNAKGGKYLYDLNDVLRFQSQLAK
;
A
#
# COMPACT_ATOMS: atom_id res chain seq x y z
N MET A 1 20.01 29.39 15.98
CA MET A 1 18.85 28.55 16.34
C MET A 1 19.42 27.30 16.99
N PRO A 2 19.14 27.00 18.27
CA PRO A 2 19.57 25.74 18.86
C PRO A 2 18.97 24.60 18.02
N MET A 3 19.77 23.59 17.69
CA MET A 3 19.23 22.39 17.04
C MET A 3 18.24 21.72 18.00
N ALA A 4 17.18 21.09 17.50
CA ALA A 4 16.23 20.34 18.34
C ALA A 4 16.92 19.37 19.32
N LEU A 5 18.12 18.90 18.96
CA LEU A 5 19.04 18.07 19.75
C LEU A 5 19.53 18.70 21.07
N GLU A 6 19.58 20.03 21.20
CA GLU A 6 19.95 20.74 22.44
C GLU A 6 18.72 21.12 23.29
N LEU A 7 17.54 21.15 22.66
CA LEU A 7 16.27 21.54 23.29
C LEU A 7 15.57 20.40 24.03
N PHE A 8 15.82 19.16 23.61
CA PHE A 8 15.21 17.98 24.19
C PHE A 8 16.32 17.02 24.66
N GLY A 9 16.34 16.75 25.97
CA GLY A 9 17.36 15.97 26.65
C GLY A 9 17.45 14.51 26.19
N GLU A 10 18.33 13.74 26.83
CA GLU A 10 18.62 12.35 26.47
C GLU A 10 17.40 11.42 26.57
N ASP A 11 16.52 11.70 27.54
CA ASP A 11 15.25 10.96 27.73
C ASP A 11 14.34 11.04 26.50
N PHE A 12 14.18 12.24 25.90
CA PHE A 12 13.38 12.42 24.69
C PHE A 12 13.95 11.64 23.50
N LYS A 13 15.28 11.53 23.39
CA LYS A 13 15.92 10.74 22.33
C LYS A 13 15.64 9.26 22.49
N ASN A 14 15.66 8.77 23.73
CA ASN A 14 15.37 7.38 24.03
C ASN A 14 13.91 7.03 23.73
N GLU A 15 12.97 7.88 24.13
CA GLU A 15 11.55 7.71 23.81
C GLU A 15 11.29 7.73 22.30
N LEU A 16 11.85 8.72 21.58
CA LEU A 16 11.71 8.80 20.12
C LEU A 16 12.31 7.57 19.42
N LEU A 17 13.46 7.09 19.88
CA LEU A 17 14.08 5.88 19.34
C LEU A 17 13.18 4.67 19.55
N GLU A 18 12.59 4.53 20.74
CA GLU A 18 11.68 3.43 21.06
C GLU A 18 10.43 3.46 20.17
N GLU A 19 9.82 4.63 19.97
CA GLU A 19 8.68 4.80 19.05
C GLU A 19 9.03 4.41 17.61
N LEU A 20 10.21 4.83 17.13
CA LEU A 20 10.68 4.50 15.78
C LEU A 20 10.93 2.99 15.61
N VAL A 21 11.51 2.35 16.63
CA VAL A 21 11.70 0.88 16.63
C VAL A 21 10.35 0.17 16.60
N GLN A 22 9.39 0.59 17.42
CA GLN A 22 8.05 -0.01 17.44
C GLN A 22 7.33 0.18 16.09
N LEU A 23 7.44 1.36 15.47
CA LEU A 23 6.88 1.63 14.15
C LEU A 23 7.50 0.72 13.09
N ASN A 24 8.82 0.54 13.12
CA ASN A 24 9.53 -0.33 12.20
C ASN A 24 9.13 -1.81 12.35
N VAL A 25 8.99 -2.31 13.58
CA VAL A 25 8.51 -3.68 13.85
C VAL A 25 7.10 -3.89 13.28
N LYS A 26 6.19 -2.93 13.47
CA LYS A 26 4.83 -2.98 12.89
C LYS A 26 4.87 -3.00 11.36
N ALA A 27 5.68 -2.12 10.75
CA ALA A 27 5.83 -2.06 9.30
C ALA A 27 6.36 -3.38 8.70
N MET A 28 7.37 -3.98 9.34
CA MET A 28 7.95 -5.25 8.91
C MET A 28 6.98 -6.43 9.09
N THR A 29 6.18 -6.42 10.15
CA THR A 29 5.15 -7.45 10.39
C THR A 29 4.08 -7.39 9.29
N GLU A 30 3.59 -6.20 8.98
CA GLU A 30 2.62 -5.98 7.91
C GLU A 30 3.19 -6.35 6.53
N ALA A 31 4.45 -6.01 6.26
CA ALA A 31 5.13 -6.42 5.03
C ALA A 31 5.18 -7.96 4.88
N LYS A 32 5.53 -8.68 5.95
CA LYS A 32 5.53 -10.17 5.95
C LYS A 32 4.13 -10.73 5.72
N LEU A 33 3.10 -10.16 6.33
CA LEU A 33 1.71 -10.58 6.12
C LEU A 33 1.26 -10.38 4.67
N ARG A 34 1.65 -9.27 4.04
CA ARG A 34 1.35 -9.01 2.61
C ARG A 34 2.02 -10.02 1.69
N VAL A 35 3.29 -10.34 1.95
CA VAL A 35 4.03 -11.39 1.22
C VAL A 35 3.35 -12.75 1.40
N ALA A 36 3.01 -13.14 2.63
CA ALA A 36 2.34 -14.41 2.92
C ALA A 36 0.95 -14.53 2.25
N ARG A 37 0.20 -13.42 2.15
CA ARG A 37 -1.10 -13.36 1.47
C ARG A 37 -0.98 -13.24 -0.05
N GLY A 38 0.22 -13.04 -0.58
CA GLY A 38 0.46 -12.74 -1.99
C GLY A 38 -0.22 -11.46 -2.48
N THR A 39 -0.53 -10.53 -1.57
CA THR A 39 -1.27 -9.29 -1.88
C THR A 39 -0.28 -8.16 -2.16
N ASN A 40 -0.43 -7.48 -3.29
CA ASN A 40 0.36 -6.30 -3.63
C ASN A 40 -0.54 -5.10 -3.90
N TRP A 41 -0.85 -4.33 -2.87
CA TRP A 41 -1.73 -3.16 -2.99
C TRP A 41 -1.04 -2.02 -3.74
N ALA A 42 -1.59 -1.66 -4.90
CA ALA A 42 -1.04 -0.67 -5.80
C ALA A 42 -2.05 0.44 -6.09
N SER A 43 -1.56 1.64 -6.43
CA SER A 43 -2.42 2.75 -6.84
C SER A 43 -2.97 2.51 -8.24
N ILE A 44 -4.02 3.25 -8.63
CA ILE A 44 -4.54 3.15 -10.00
C ILE A 44 -3.47 3.47 -11.06
N LYS A 45 -2.52 4.37 -10.77
CA LYS A 45 -1.45 4.72 -11.72
C LYS A 45 -0.53 3.53 -11.97
N ASP A 46 -0.14 2.82 -10.91
CA ASP A 46 0.71 1.64 -11.02
C ASP A 46 0.01 0.51 -11.79
N VAL A 47 -1.30 0.33 -11.54
CA VAL A 47 -2.10 -0.63 -12.31
C VAL A 47 -2.15 -0.24 -13.79
N GLN A 48 -2.37 1.03 -14.12
CA GLN A 48 -2.35 1.50 -15.51
C GLN A 48 -1.00 1.22 -16.17
N GLU A 49 0.11 1.49 -15.48
CA GLU A 49 1.46 1.25 -16.00
C GLU A 49 1.72 -0.23 -16.27
N LYS A 50 1.35 -1.12 -15.34
CA LYS A 50 1.63 -2.56 -15.45
C LYS A 50 0.69 -3.30 -16.39
N THR A 51 -0.55 -2.85 -16.52
CA THR A 51 -1.56 -3.52 -17.36
C THR A 51 -1.68 -2.92 -18.76
N GLY A 52 -1.26 -1.66 -18.94
CA GLY A 52 -1.56 -0.85 -20.13
C GLY A 52 -3.03 -0.43 -20.24
N TRP A 53 -3.87 -0.68 -19.23
CA TRP A 53 -5.28 -0.30 -19.28
C TRP A 53 -5.49 1.17 -18.94
N GLY A 54 -6.50 1.77 -19.57
CA GLY A 54 -7.01 3.08 -19.19
C GLY A 54 -7.76 3.03 -17.86
N ARG A 55 -7.80 4.18 -17.16
CA ARG A 55 -8.49 4.36 -15.88
C ARG A 55 -9.91 3.77 -15.87
N LYS A 56 -10.74 4.17 -16.84
CA LYS A 56 -12.15 3.75 -16.91
C LYS A 56 -12.29 2.22 -16.95
N LYS A 57 -11.47 1.54 -17.74
CA LYS A 57 -11.46 0.07 -17.85
C LYS A 57 -11.14 -0.60 -16.51
N ILE A 58 -10.21 -0.04 -15.75
CA ILE A 58 -9.87 -0.54 -14.40
C ILE A 58 -11.04 -0.33 -13.45
N GLU A 59 -11.69 0.83 -13.50
CA GLU A 59 -12.86 1.15 -12.67
C GLU A 59 -14.06 0.24 -13.01
N ASP A 60 -14.34 0.02 -14.30
CA ASP A 60 -15.41 -0.87 -14.75
C ASP A 60 -15.19 -2.31 -14.24
N PHE A 61 -13.96 -2.84 -14.30
CA PHE A 61 -13.64 -4.16 -13.78
C PHE A 61 -13.67 -4.24 -12.25
N ARG A 62 -13.26 -3.18 -11.56
CA ARG A 62 -13.39 -3.08 -10.10
C ARG A 62 -14.87 -3.15 -9.70
N ASP A 63 -15.70 -2.33 -10.33
CA ASP A 63 -17.13 -2.23 -10.03
C ASP A 63 -17.88 -3.53 -10.39
N ALA A 64 -17.36 -4.29 -11.36
CA ALA A 64 -17.80 -5.64 -11.69
C ALA A 64 -17.16 -6.76 -10.81
N GLY A 65 -16.37 -6.42 -9.79
CA GLY A 65 -15.79 -7.37 -8.84
C GLY A 65 -14.74 -8.33 -9.42
N LYS A 66 -14.02 -7.95 -10.48
CA LYS A 66 -13.09 -8.87 -11.19
C LYS A 66 -11.76 -9.12 -10.48
N PHE A 67 -11.37 -8.26 -9.56
CA PHE A 67 -10.17 -8.38 -8.74
C PHE A 67 -10.36 -7.66 -7.41
N ARG A 68 -9.56 -8.03 -6.42
CA ARG A 68 -9.57 -7.41 -5.09
C ARG A 68 -9.15 -5.95 -5.15
N TYR A 69 -9.89 -5.13 -4.42
CA TYR A 69 -9.60 -3.73 -4.18
C TYR A 69 -9.87 -3.40 -2.71
N GLN A 70 -9.28 -2.32 -2.22
CA GLN A 70 -9.60 -1.77 -0.91
C GLN A 70 -9.63 -0.24 -0.95
N GLN A 71 -10.28 0.35 0.05
CA GLN A 71 -10.39 1.79 0.22
C GLN A 71 -10.09 2.09 1.70
N ASN A 72 -9.11 2.95 1.96
CA ASN A 72 -8.68 3.24 3.35
C ASN A 72 -9.78 3.94 4.17
N ALA A 73 -10.68 4.68 3.53
CA ALA A 73 -11.84 5.35 4.13
C ALA A 73 -12.95 5.49 3.07
N LYS A 74 -14.22 5.59 3.49
CA LYS A 74 -15.35 5.79 2.57
C LYS A 74 -15.14 7.08 1.76
N GLY A 75 -15.02 6.97 0.44
CA GLY A 75 -14.71 8.09 -0.47
C GLY A 75 -13.21 8.37 -0.70
N GLY A 76 -12.31 7.63 -0.05
CA GLY A 76 -10.87 7.71 -0.26
C GLY A 76 -10.40 7.11 -1.59
N LYS A 77 -9.10 7.21 -1.87
CA LYS A 77 -8.51 6.59 -3.07
C LYS A 77 -8.57 5.06 -2.96
N TYR A 78 -8.90 4.41 -4.08
CA TYR A 78 -8.83 2.95 -4.20
C TYR A 78 -7.39 2.47 -4.36
N LEU A 79 -7.10 1.35 -3.70
CA LEU A 79 -5.93 0.51 -3.96
C LEU A 79 -6.40 -0.82 -4.54
N TYR A 80 -5.57 -1.41 -5.39
CA TYR A 80 -5.88 -2.62 -6.14
C TYR A 80 -4.84 -3.67 -5.84
N ASP A 81 -5.24 -4.93 -5.68
CA ASP A 81 -4.26 -5.99 -5.56
C ASP A 81 -3.68 -6.30 -6.95
N LEU A 82 -2.48 -5.80 -7.22
CA LEU A 82 -1.83 -5.89 -8.52
C LEU A 82 -1.65 -7.34 -8.98
N ASN A 83 -1.37 -8.25 -8.06
CA ASN A 83 -1.20 -9.67 -8.42
C ASN A 83 -2.53 -10.26 -8.92
N ASP A 84 -3.64 -9.87 -8.30
CA ASP A 84 -4.98 -10.31 -8.67
C ASP A 84 -5.44 -9.69 -10.00
N VAL A 85 -5.11 -8.41 -10.22
CA VAL A 85 -5.36 -7.71 -11.48
C VAL A 85 -4.60 -8.39 -12.63
N LEU A 86 -3.31 -8.68 -12.46
CA LEU A 86 -2.50 -9.32 -13.50
C LEU A 86 -2.96 -10.76 -13.79
N ARG A 87 -3.40 -11.50 -12.75
CA ARG A 87 -4.05 -12.80 -12.94
C ARG A 87 -5.29 -12.66 -13.82
N PHE A 88 -6.18 -11.72 -13.51
CA PHE A 88 -7.38 -11.47 -14.32
C PHE A 88 -7.04 -11.03 -15.75
N GLN A 89 -6.05 -10.15 -15.94
CA GLN A 89 -5.59 -9.75 -17.27
C GLN A 89 -5.13 -10.95 -18.10
N SER A 90 -4.37 -11.87 -17.52
CA SER A 90 -3.94 -13.09 -18.22
C SER A 90 -5.10 -14.01 -18.61
N GLN A 91 -6.22 -13.98 -17.87
CA GLN A 91 -7.43 -14.75 -18.20
C GLN A 91 -8.18 -14.15 -19.38
N LEU A 92 -8.10 -12.82 -19.59
CA LEU A 92 -8.70 -12.14 -20.74
C LEU A 92 -7.93 -12.33 -22.05
N ALA A 93 -6.65 -12.71 -21.96
CA ALA A 93 -5.79 -12.95 -23.12
C ALA A 93 -5.85 -14.40 -23.64
N LYS A 94 -6.66 -15.26 -22.98
CA LYS A 94 -6.97 -16.63 -23.40
C LYS A 94 -8.30 -16.64 -24.14
#